data_AF-A0A2N5FUL0-F1
#
_entry.id   AF-A0A2N5FUL0-F1
#
_cell.length_a   1.000
_cell.length_b   1.000
_cell.length_c   1.000
_cell.angle_alpha   90.00
_cell.angle_beta   90.00
_cell.angle_gamma   90.00
#
_symmetry.space_group_name_H-M   'P 1'
#
loop_
_entity.id
_entity.type
_entity.pdbx_description
1 polymer ?
#
loop_
_entity_poly.entity_id
_entity_poly.type
_entity_poly.pdbx_seq_one_letter_code
_entity_poly.pdbx_strand_id
1 'polypeptide(L)'
;MCSRKFISKSTFIVKEGIPLIQIDVPEVSNLISVEDLLKIPEKLGIYYFYSKDKELLYIGKSNNLRTRIQNHVRGKTNTAEYSNEFKYIRYSLTGTELDTDIYETYLISTMNPKYNIGKRYKNEKENVIILEDEKNIFINFVLKLLSLNKGLSLGRYAIEQICENNKVKFFSYYDKDIYPILIKKGISISPMSLLHK
;
A
#
# COMPACT_ATOMS: atom_id res chain seq x y z
N MET A 1 7.60 -30.43 -19.63
CA MET A 1 8.03 -30.28 -18.22
C MET A 1 7.59 -28.91 -17.75
N CYS A 2 6.54 -28.88 -16.94
CA CYS A 2 5.86 -27.67 -16.47
C CYS A 2 6.06 -27.57 -14.97
N SER A 3 6.67 -26.48 -14.51
CA SER A 3 6.63 -26.04 -13.11
C SER A 3 7.23 -24.64 -12.96
N ARG A 4 6.43 -23.62 -13.31
CA ARG A 4 6.58 -22.26 -12.77
C ARG A 4 5.42 -22.06 -11.78
N LYS A 5 5.69 -22.31 -10.50
CA LYS A 5 4.85 -21.86 -9.39
C LYS A 5 5.60 -20.71 -8.74
N PHE A 6 5.14 -19.47 -8.95
CA PHE A 6 5.16 -18.39 -7.97
C PHE A 6 4.15 -17.36 -8.46
N ILE A 7 2.90 -17.56 -8.04
CA ILE A 7 1.89 -16.50 -7.99
C ILE A 7 2.05 -15.96 -6.56
N SER A 8 2.49 -14.69 -6.40
CA SER A 8 2.57 -14.08 -5.07
C SER A 8 1.17 -14.05 -4.48
N LYS A 9 0.99 -14.71 -3.33
CA LYS A 9 -0.26 -14.73 -2.59
C LYS A 9 -0.42 -13.40 -1.85
N SER A 10 -0.99 -12.39 -2.49
CA SER A 10 -1.38 -11.16 -1.78
C SER A 10 -2.31 -11.51 -0.61
N THR A 11 -1.79 -11.44 0.62
CA THR A 11 -2.55 -11.73 1.84
C THR A 11 -2.88 -10.40 2.50
N PHE A 12 -4.15 -10.13 2.77
CA PHE A 12 -4.67 -8.86 3.28
C PHE A 12 -4.82 -8.88 4.81
N ILE A 13 -4.26 -7.89 5.54
CA ILE A 13 -4.49 -7.67 6.97
C ILE A 13 -4.85 -6.19 7.20
N VAL A 14 -5.92 -5.96 7.96
CA VAL A 14 -6.49 -4.63 8.23
C VAL A 14 -6.06 -4.08 9.58
N LYS A 15 -5.61 -2.81 9.57
CA LYS A 15 -5.42 -1.97 10.75
C LYS A 15 -6.24 -0.69 10.54
N GLU A 16 -7.11 -0.36 11.50
CA GLU A 16 -7.90 0.88 11.54
C GLU A 16 -8.88 1.15 10.38
N GLY A 17 -9.58 0.12 9.87
CA GLY A 17 -10.78 0.31 9.06
C GLY A 17 -10.58 0.93 7.67
N ILE A 18 -9.34 0.99 7.18
CA ILE A 18 -9.00 1.36 5.81
C ILE A 18 -8.51 0.09 5.09
N PRO A 19 -9.01 -0.22 3.87
CA PRO A 19 -8.49 -1.33 3.08
C PRO A 19 -7.06 -0.99 2.67
N LEU A 20 -6.07 -1.49 3.40
CA LEU A 20 -4.72 -1.56 2.89
C LEU A 20 -4.66 -2.82 2.03
N ILE A 21 -4.38 -2.67 0.74
CA ILE A 21 -3.79 -3.77 -0.03
C ILE A 21 -2.53 -4.14 0.73
N GLN A 22 -2.53 -5.25 1.46
CA GLN A 22 -1.27 -5.75 2.01
C GLN A 22 -0.59 -6.47 0.87
N ILE A 23 0.32 -5.73 0.27
CA ILE A 23 1.26 -6.27 -0.68
C ILE A 23 2.26 -7.06 0.15
N ASP A 24 2.51 -8.32 -0.22
CA ASP A 24 3.61 -9.09 0.37
C ASP A 24 4.91 -8.35 0.05
N VAL A 25 5.36 -7.53 1.00
CA VAL A 25 6.58 -6.77 0.83
C VAL A 25 7.73 -7.77 0.73
N PRO A 26 8.62 -7.63 -0.26
CA PRO A 26 9.76 -8.53 -0.41
C PRO A 26 10.59 -8.59 0.86
N GLU A 27 11.13 -9.80 1.12
CA GLU A 27 11.95 -10.08 2.29
C GLU A 27 12.98 -8.99 2.52
N VAL A 28 12.99 -8.46 3.74
CA VAL A 28 13.87 -7.36 4.12
C VAL A 28 15.17 -7.96 4.64
N SER A 29 16.29 -7.45 4.15
CA SER A 29 17.62 -7.84 4.60
C SER A 29 17.80 -7.62 6.10
N ASN A 30 18.83 -8.27 6.66
CA ASN A 30 19.38 -7.88 7.94
C ASN A 30 19.83 -6.41 7.94
N LEU A 31 19.95 -5.83 9.14
CA LEU A 31 20.44 -4.47 9.33
C LEU A 31 21.94 -4.41 9.01
N ILE A 32 22.33 -3.50 8.12
CA ILE A 32 23.71 -3.33 7.63
C ILE A 32 24.19 -1.92 8.03
N SER A 33 25.43 -1.80 8.50
CA SER A 33 26.03 -0.50 8.79
C SER A 33 26.29 0.29 7.50
N VAL A 34 26.17 1.62 7.52
CA VAL A 34 26.50 2.46 6.36
C VAL A 34 27.98 2.40 5.95
N GLU A 35 28.84 1.88 6.80
CA GLU A 35 30.25 1.61 6.53
C GLU A 35 30.44 0.34 5.66
N ASP A 36 29.45 -0.56 5.65
CA ASP A 36 29.51 -1.90 5.03
C ASP A 36 28.79 -1.98 3.66
N LEU A 37 28.82 -0.89 2.85
CA LEU A 37 28.03 -0.79 1.61
C LEU A 37 28.35 -1.85 0.55
N LEU A 38 29.52 -2.50 0.63
CA LEU A 38 29.90 -3.60 -0.26
C LEU A 38 28.98 -4.83 -0.10
N LYS A 39 28.36 -5.01 1.07
CA LYS A 39 27.40 -6.10 1.34
C LYS A 39 26.07 -5.91 0.60
N ILE A 40 25.82 -4.72 0.06
CA ILE A 40 24.58 -4.39 -0.64
C ILE A 40 24.72 -4.79 -2.12
N PRO A 41 23.73 -5.49 -2.72
CA PRO A 41 23.79 -5.92 -4.11
C PRO A 41 23.56 -4.75 -5.09
N GLU A 42 24.07 -4.89 -6.30
CA GLU A 42 23.78 -4.01 -7.44
C GLU A 42 22.56 -4.54 -8.20
N LYS A 43 21.42 -4.55 -7.52
CA LYS A 43 20.15 -5.07 -8.06
C LYS A 43 19.03 -4.05 -7.91
N LEU A 44 17.92 -4.32 -8.60
CA LEU A 44 16.66 -3.62 -8.45
C LEU A 44 16.05 -3.90 -7.07
N GLY A 45 15.57 -2.85 -6.40
CA GLY A 45 14.95 -3.00 -5.10
C GLY A 45 14.58 -1.70 -4.39
N ILE A 46 14.15 -1.89 -3.14
CA ILE A 46 13.85 -0.85 -2.16
C ILE A 46 14.96 -0.83 -1.10
N TYR A 47 15.33 0.34 -0.62
CA TYR A 47 16.22 0.52 0.52
C TYR A 47 15.60 1.41 1.59
N TYR A 48 16.04 1.18 2.82
CA TYR A 48 15.54 1.79 4.04
C TYR A 48 16.73 2.32 4.82
N PHE A 49 16.76 3.62 5.12
CA PHE A 49 17.76 4.22 5.99
C PHE A 49 17.22 4.37 7.40
N TYR A 50 18.08 4.08 8.38
CA TYR A 50 17.77 4.19 9.80
C TYR A 50 18.79 5.04 10.54
N SER A 51 18.33 5.67 11.61
CA SER A 51 19.16 6.44 12.54
C SER A 51 20.03 5.52 13.42
N LYS A 52 20.94 6.10 14.21
CA LYS A 52 21.69 5.37 15.26
C LYS A 52 20.77 4.63 16.23
N ASP A 53 19.59 5.19 16.49
CA ASP A 53 18.59 4.67 17.41
C ASP A 53 17.63 3.67 16.72
N LYS A 54 17.96 3.26 15.48
CA LYS A 54 17.19 2.34 14.64
C LYS A 54 15.80 2.85 14.24
N GLU A 55 15.61 4.17 14.25
CA GLU A 55 14.40 4.80 13.74
C GLU A 55 14.44 4.87 12.21
N LEU A 56 13.31 4.62 11.54
CA LEU A 56 13.23 4.67 10.09
C LEU A 56 13.20 6.13 9.59
N LEU A 57 14.24 6.52 8.86
CA LEU A 57 14.43 7.89 8.40
C LEU A 57 13.95 8.10 6.97
N TYR A 58 14.25 7.16 6.06
CA TYR A 58 13.99 7.32 4.64
C TYR A 58 13.79 5.97 3.94
N ILE A 59 12.90 5.94 2.95
CA ILE A 59 12.71 4.81 2.03
C ILE A 59 12.90 5.31 0.61
N GLY A 60 13.59 4.54 -0.23
CA GLY A 60 13.64 4.83 -1.66
C GLY A 60 13.85 3.59 -2.51
N LYS A 61 13.79 3.78 -3.83
CA LYS A 61 13.96 2.72 -4.84
C LYS A 61 15.17 2.93 -5.73
N SER A 62 15.66 1.86 -6.34
CA SER A 62 16.65 1.95 -7.41
C SER A 62 16.75 0.64 -8.22
N ASN A 63 17.13 0.76 -9.49
CA ASN A 63 17.62 -0.35 -10.32
C ASN A 63 19.03 -0.84 -9.92
N ASN A 64 19.80 0.00 -9.19
CA ASN A 64 21.09 -0.35 -8.62
C ASN A 64 21.18 0.19 -7.19
N LEU A 65 20.76 -0.65 -6.23
CA LEU A 65 20.71 -0.33 -4.80
C LEU A 65 22.03 0.25 -4.28
N ARG A 66 23.15 -0.45 -4.48
CA ARG A 66 24.47 -0.04 -3.96
C ARG A 66 24.85 1.38 -4.38
N THR A 67 24.80 1.66 -5.68
CA THR A 67 25.18 2.98 -6.23
C THR A 67 24.27 4.07 -5.69
N ARG A 68 22.95 3.83 -5.65
CA ARG A 68 21.98 4.81 -5.15
C ARG A 68 22.18 5.11 -3.67
N ILE A 69 22.37 4.08 -2.86
CA ILE A 69 22.59 4.20 -1.42
C ILE A 69 23.89 4.96 -1.13
N GLN A 70 24.98 4.66 -1.83
CA GLN A 70 26.24 5.40 -1.72
C GLN A 70 26.05 6.90 -1.98
N ASN A 71 25.28 7.26 -3.01
CA ASN A 71 25.01 8.66 -3.34
C ASN A 71 24.14 9.35 -2.27
N HIS A 72 23.16 8.64 -1.70
CA HIS A 72 22.32 9.17 -0.63
C HIS A 72 23.07 9.36 0.69
N VAL A 73 23.91 8.40 1.09
CA VAL A 73 24.75 8.49 2.29
C VAL A 73 25.77 9.63 2.16
N ARG A 74 26.28 9.88 0.94
CA ARG A 74 27.19 11.01 0.67
C ARG A 74 26.47 12.36 0.48
N GLY A 75 25.14 12.41 0.63
CA GLY A 75 24.37 13.64 0.44
C GLY A 75 24.37 14.20 -0.98
N LYS A 76 24.72 13.42 -2.00
CA LYS A 76 24.85 13.88 -3.41
C LYS A 76 23.52 14.01 -4.16
N THR A 77 22.42 14.09 -3.43
CA THR A 77 21.05 13.99 -3.96
C THR A 77 20.12 14.87 -3.11
N ASN A 78 18.81 14.60 -3.11
CA ASN A 78 17.83 15.24 -2.24
C ASN A 78 18.00 14.90 -0.73
N THR A 79 19.06 14.19 -0.33
CA THR A 79 19.34 13.82 1.06
C THR A 79 20.46 14.65 1.70
N ALA A 80 20.99 15.68 1.01
CA ALA A 80 22.13 16.47 1.47
C ALA A 80 22.01 16.93 2.94
N GLU A 81 20.84 17.46 3.32
CA GLU A 81 20.59 18.05 4.64
C GLU A 81 20.58 17.06 5.80
N TYR A 82 20.23 15.78 5.55
CA TYR A 82 20.00 14.79 6.60
C TYR A 82 20.77 13.48 6.40
N SER A 83 21.60 13.39 5.35
CA SER A 83 22.42 12.21 5.02
C SER A 83 23.31 11.74 6.17
N ASN A 84 23.79 12.66 7.01
CA ASN A 84 24.63 12.37 8.17
C ASN A 84 23.92 11.56 9.27
N GLU A 85 22.58 11.57 9.29
CA GLU A 85 21.78 10.80 10.23
C GLU A 85 21.65 9.32 9.84
N PHE A 86 21.97 8.96 8.60
CA PHE A 86 21.93 7.57 8.15
C PHE A 86 23.06 6.78 8.80
N LYS A 87 22.70 5.75 9.58
CA LYS A 87 23.65 4.85 10.26
C LYS A 87 23.47 3.40 9.87
N TYR A 88 22.24 3.01 9.58
CA TYR A 88 21.97 1.65 9.14
C TYR A 88 21.09 1.61 7.91
N ILE A 89 21.21 0.51 7.18
CA ILE A 89 20.52 0.23 5.95
C ILE A 89 19.85 -1.13 6.05
N ARG A 90 18.65 -1.22 5.51
CA ARG A 90 18.08 -2.49 5.02
C ARG A 90 17.74 -2.34 3.56
N TYR A 91 17.55 -3.45 2.87
CA TYR A 91 17.02 -3.46 1.51
C TYR A 91 16.10 -4.65 1.27
N SER A 92 15.26 -4.54 0.25
CA SER A 92 14.45 -5.64 -0.28
C SER A 92 14.63 -5.70 -1.79
N LEU A 93 14.83 -6.90 -2.34
CA LEU A 93 14.91 -7.08 -3.79
C LEU A 93 13.51 -7.19 -4.40
N THR A 94 13.32 -6.61 -5.56
CA THR A 94 12.04 -6.63 -6.29
C THR A 94 12.19 -7.27 -7.66
N GLY A 95 11.07 -7.72 -8.24
CA GLY A 95 11.05 -8.42 -9.53
C GLY A 95 11.07 -7.47 -10.73
N THR A 96 10.24 -6.43 -10.71
CA THR A 96 10.08 -5.47 -11.81
C THR A 96 10.10 -4.03 -11.32
N GLU A 97 10.39 -3.08 -12.22
CA GLU A 97 10.34 -1.65 -11.89
C GLU A 97 8.93 -1.24 -11.43
N LEU A 98 7.89 -1.77 -12.08
CA LEU A 98 6.50 -1.54 -11.68
C LEU A 98 6.24 -1.98 -10.24
N ASP A 99 6.64 -3.20 -9.88
CA ASP A 99 6.48 -3.69 -8.50
C ASP A 99 7.22 -2.80 -7.51
N THR A 100 8.43 -2.38 -7.87
CA THR A 100 9.27 -1.48 -7.06
C THR A 100 8.57 -0.15 -6.80
N ASP A 101 7.90 0.41 -7.81
CA ASP A 101 7.17 1.67 -7.70
C ASP A 101 5.97 1.55 -6.77
N ILE A 102 5.24 0.44 -6.89
CA ILE A 102 4.11 0.13 -6.03
C ILE A 102 4.60 -0.07 -4.58
N TYR A 103 5.65 -0.87 -4.36
CA TYR A 103 6.22 -1.11 -3.03
C TYR A 103 6.74 0.18 -2.39
N GLU A 104 7.47 1.03 -3.12
CA GLU A 104 7.96 2.32 -2.60
C GLU A 104 6.79 3.16 -2.08
N THR A 105 5.75 3.31 -2.90
CA THR A 105 4.57 4.11 -2.57
C THR A 105 3.85 3.55 -1.35
N TYR A 106 3.61 2.24 -1.33
CA TYR A 106 2.96 1.54 -0.22
C TYR A 106 3.75 1.67 1.09
N LEU A 107 5.06 1.48 1.05
CA LEU A 107 5.93 1.53 2.22
C LEU A 107 6.07 2.94 2.78
N ILE A 108 6.21 3.96 1.93
CA ILE A 108 6.25 5.35 2.37
C ILE A 108 4.92 5.74 3.02
N SER A 109 3.80 5.34 2.42
CA SER A 109 2.45 5.58 2.95
C SER A 109 2.27 4.92 4.32
N THR A 110 2.63 3.63 4.43
CA THR A 110 2.32 2.81 5.61
C THR A 110 3.30 3.05 6.77
N MET A 111 4.60 3.25 6.47
CA MET A 111 5.64 3.40 7.50
C MET A 111 5.96 4.86 7.83
N ASN A 112 5.49 5.81 7.01
CA ASN A 112 5.61 7.26 7.23
C ASN A 112 7.02 7.74 7.63
N PRO A 113 8.09 7.35 6.91
CA PRO A 113 9.48 7.63 7.30
C PRO A 113 9.76 9.14 7.37
N LYS A 114 10.58 9.56 8.34
CA LYS A 114 10.80 10.97 8.73
C LYS A 114 11.00 11.93 7.56
N TYR A 115 11.79 11.54 6.55
CA TYR A 115 12.23 12.43 5.48
C TYR A 115 11.50 12.28 4.13
N ASN A 116 10.62 11.30 3.94
CA ASN A 116 9.84 11.18 2.69
C ASN A 116 8.61 12.11 2.63
N ILE A 117 8.66 13.29 3.27
CA ILE A 117 7.49 14.17 3.49
C ILE A 117 6.73 14.48 2.19
N GLY A 118 7.44 14.79 1.10
CA GLY A 118 6.82 15.12 -0.20
C GLY A 118 6.19 13.95 -0.95
N LYS A 119 6.45 12.70 -0.55
CA LYS A 119 5.89 11.49 -1.16
C LYS A 119 4.83 10.81 -0.27
N ARG A 120 4.50 11.39 0.87
CA ARG A 120 3.42 10.88 1.74
C ARG A 120 2.07 11.15 1.08
N TYR A 121 1.24 10.12 0.97
CA TYR A 121 -0.15 10.30 0.57
C TYR A 121 -0.86 11.13 1.66
N LYS A 122 -1.38 12.31 1.31
CA LYS A 122 -2.22 13.09 2.21
C LYS A 122 -3.62 12.49 2.18
N ASN A 123 -3.95 11.69 3.18
CA ASN A 123 -5.35 11.38 3.45
C ASN A 123 -6.00 12.69 3.92
N GLU A 124 -6.80 13.32 3.06
CA GLU A 124 -7.75 14.33 3.52
C GLU A 124 -8.63 13.66 4.58
N LYS A 125 -8.66 14.25 5.79
CA LYS A 125 -9.41 13.72 6.93
C LYS A 125 -10.91 13.74 6.61
N GLU A 126 -11.45 12.65 6.13
CA GLU A 126 -12.90 12.44 6.12
C GLU A 126 -13.33 12.01 7.53
N ASN A 127 -13.92 12.95 8.27
CA ASN A 127 -14.70 12.65 9.46
C ASN A 127 -15.94 11.84 9.04
N VAL A 128 -16.17 10.66 9.62
CA VAL A 128 -17.51 10.03 9.60
C VAL A 128 -17.89 9.55 11.00
N ILE A 129 -19.10 9.96 11.37
CA ILE A 129 -19.74 9.99 12.67
C ILE A 129 -20.40 8.65 13.02
N ILE A 130 -20.37 8.33 14.33
CA ILE A 130 -21.23 7.54 15.23
C ILE A 130 -22.25 6.52 14.63
N LEU A 131 -22.16 5.30 15.21
CA LEU A 131 -22.89 4.03 15.04
C LEU A 131 -24.43 4.09 14.84
N GLU A 132 -24.96 3.87 13.63
CA GLU A 132 -26.33 3.36 13.39
C GLU A 132 -26.44 2.49 12.10
N ASP A 133 -26.67 1.19 12.31
CA ASP A 133 -26.98 0.09 11.37
C ASP A 133 -25.83 -0.47 10.47
N GLU A 134 -25.54 -1.78 10.61
CA GLU A 134 -24.50 -2.50 9.85
C GLU A 134 -24.68 -2.37 8.33
N LYS A 135 -25.94 -2.28 7.87
CA LYS A 135 -26.27 -2.08 6.45
C LYS A 135 -25.84 -0.71 5.94
N ASN A 136 -25.97 0.34 6.75
CA ASN A 136 -25.54 1.68 6.37
C ASN A 136 -24.01 1.77 6.26
N ILE A 137 -23.30 1.08 7.17
CA ILE A 137 -21.83 0.95 7.10
C ILE A 137 -21.44 0.30 5.77
N PHE A 138 -22.08 -0.82 5.41
CA PHE A 138 -21.83 -1.50 4.14
C PHE A 138 -22.14 -0.62 2.92
N ILE A 139 -23.28 0.07 2.91
CA ILE A 139 -23.65 0.97 1.81
C ILE A 139 -22.61 2.08 1.63
N ASN A 140 -22.26 2.79 2.71
CA ASN A 140 -21.28 3.87 2.64
C ASN A 140 -19.91 3.37 2.20
N PHE A 141 -19.53 2.18 2.66
CA PHE A 141 -18.29 1.52 2.26
C PHE A 141 -18.26 1.19 0.76
N VAL A 142 -19.32 0.59 0.22
CA VAL A 142 -19.45 0.27 -1.21
C VAL A 142 -19.44 1.55 -2.06
N LEU A 143 -20.15 2.60 -1.63
CA LEU A 143 -20.18 3.88 -2.35
C LEU A 143 -18.79 4.52 -2.43
N LYS A 144 -18.06 4.56 -1.31
CA LYS A 144 -16.68 5.07 -1.26
C LYS A 144 -15.74 4.25 -2.12
N LEU A 145 -15.85 2.91 -2.04
CA LEU A 145 -15.04 1.99 -2.84
C LEU A 145 -15.24 2.24 -4.33
N LEU A 146 -16.49 2.36 -4.79
CA LEU A 146 -16.80 2.59 -6.20
C LEU A 146 -16.48 4.02 -6.66
N SER A 147 -16.62 5.04 -5.79
CA SER A 147 -16.25 6.42 -6.14
C SER A 147 -14.75 6.61 -6.33
N LEU A 148 -13.93 5.82 -5.62
CA LEU A 148 -12.47 5.78 -5.82
C LEU A 148 -12.08 5.03 -7.09
N ASN A 149 -12.95 4.14 -7.57
CA ASN A 149 -12.75 3.28 -8.74
C ASN A 149 -13.77 3.59 -9.87
N LYS A 150 -14.06 4.88 -10.10
CA LYS A 150 -15.05 5.30 -11.12
C LYS A 150 -14.75 4.70 -12.49
N GLY A 151 -15.78 4.19 -13.17
CA GLY A 151 -15.66 3.55 -14.47
C GLY A 151 -15.14 2.10 -14.43
N LEU A 152 -14.67 1.60 -13.27
CA LEU A 152 -14.27 0.21 -13.10
C LEU A 152 -15.42 -0.60 -12.47
N SER A 153 -15.80 -1.70 -13.12
CA SER A 153 -16.77 -2.61 -12.54
C SER A 153 -16.07 -3.54 -11.55
N LEU A 154 -16.52 -3.54 -10.29
CA LEU A 154 -15.99 -4.40 -9.24
C LEU A 154 -16.86 -5.64 -9.06
N GLY A 155 -16.25 -6.81 -9.15
CA GLY A 155 -16.94 -8.09 -8.98
C GLY A 155 -17.44 -8.34 -7.55
N ARG A 156 -18.52 -9.10 -7.41
CA ARG A 156 -19.13 -9.51 -6.14
C ARG A 156 -18.10 -10.14 -5.21
N TYR A 157 -17.34 -11.10 -5.71
CA TYR A 157 -16.28 -11.75 -4.94
C TYR A 157 -15.21 -10.75 -4.45
N ALA A 158 -14.80 -9.81 -5.31
CA ALA A 158 -13.83 -8.79 -4.92
C ALA A 158 -14.39 -7.90 -3.79
N ILE A 159 -15.64 -7.47 -3.90
CA ILE A 159 -16.29 -6.66 -2.85
C ILE A 159 -16.50 -7.47 -1.57
N GLU A 160 -16.90 -8.74 -1.65
CA GLU A 160 -17.03 -9.65 -0.49
C GLU A 160 -15.70 -9.76 0.25
N GLN A 161 -14.60 -10.03 -0.48
CA GLN A 161 -13.26 -10.08 0.10
C GLN A 161 -12.84 -8.74 0.69
N ILE A 162 -13.10 -7.63 0.00
CA ILE A 162 -12.79 -6.30 0.52
C ILE A 162 -13.63 -6.00 1.79
N CYS A 163 -14.91 -6.40 1.84
CA CYS A 163 -15.77 -6.24 3.01
C CYS A 163 -15.27 -7.07 4.20
N GLU A 164 -15.01 -8.37 3.96
CA GLU A 164 -14.46 -9.31 4.95
C GLU A 164 -13.16 -8.78 5.54
N ASN A 165 -12.24 -8.32 4.68
CA ASN A 165 -10.98 -7.74 5.10
C ASN A 165 -11.19 -6.53 6.00
N ASN A 166 -12.14 -5.65 5.65
CA ASN A 166 -12.42 -4.43 6.41
C ASN A 166 -13.33 -4.62 7.62
N LYS A 167 -13.67 -5.87 7.97
CA LYS A 167 -14.67 -6.19 9.00
C LYS A 167 -16.01 -5.49 8.78
N VAL A 168 -16.31 -5.19 7.52
CA VAL A 168 -17.61 -4.71 7.09
C VAL A 168 -18.40 -5.95 6.72
N LYS A 169 -19.54 -6.16 7.38
CA LYS A 169 -20.42 -7.27 7.01
C LYS A 169 -20.89 -7.08 5.59
N PHE A 170 -20.65 -8.08 4.75
CA PHE A 170 -21.19 -8.08 3.40
C PHE A 170 -22.70 -8.34 3.44
N PHE A 171 -23.44 -7.57 2.66
CA PHE A 171 -24.85 -7.80 2.44
C PHE A 171 -25.11 -7.96 0.93
N SER A 172 -26.15 -8.73 0.60
CA SER A 172 -26.58 -8.85 -0.79
C SER A 172 -26.92 -7.47 -1.36
N TYR A 173 -26.45 -7.18 -2.57
CA TYR A 173 -26.84 -5.95 -3.29
C TYR A 173 -28.33 -5.90 -3.59
N TYR A 174 -28.99 -7.05 -3.61
CA TYR A 174 -30.42 -7.23 -3.82
C TYR A 174 -31.22 -7.26 -2.51
N ASP A 175 -30.58 -6.99 -1.36
CA ASP A 175 -31.29 -6.79 -0.11
C ASP A 175 -32.26 -5.61 -0.25
N LYS A 176 -33.50 -5.81 0.24
CA LYS A 176 -34.61 -4.85 0.09
C LYS A 176 -34.29 -3.46 0.65
N ASP A 177 -33.39 -3.37 1.63
CA ASP A 177 -33.03 -2.12 2.29
C ASP A 177 -31.81 -1.45 1.62
N ILE A 178 -31.03 -2.20 0.83
CA ILE A 178 -29.77 -1.73 0.20
C ILE A 178 -29.96 -1.40 -1.27
N TYR A 179 -30.65 -2.27 -2.02
CA TYR A 179 -30.84 -2.14 -3.45
C TYR A 179 -31.38 -0.77 -3.88
N PRO A 180 -32.44 -0.21 -3.23
CA PRO A 180 -32.98 1.09 -3.63
C PRO A 180 -31.97 2.23 -3.45
N ILE A 181 -31.12 2.14 -2.43
CA ILE A 181 -30.14 3.19 -2.09
C ILE A 181 -29.00 3.20 -3.12
N LEU A 182 -28.47 2.04 -3.49
CA LEU A 182 -27.39 1.93 -4.48
C LEU A 182 -27.85 2.45 -5.86
N ILE A 183 -29.05 2.08 -6.30
CA ILE A 183 -29.62 2.57 -7.57
C ILE A 183 -29.84 4.10 -7.53
N LYS A 184 -30.39 4.64 -6.43
CA LYS A 184 -30.58 6.09 -6.26
C LYS A 184 -29.25 6.87 -6.30
N LYS A 185 -28.15 6.24 -5.92
CA LYS A 185 -26.79 6.80 -5.98
C LYS A 185 -26.10 6.61 -7.34
N GLY A 186 -26.80 6.09 -8.35
CA GLY A 186 -26.26 5.93 -9.71
C GLY A 186 -25.40 4.69 -9.90
N ILE A 187 -25.43 3.73 -8.97
CA ILE A 187 -24.70 2.47 -9.10
C ILE A 187 -25.46 1.53 -10.03
N SER A 188 -24.80 1.05 -11.07
CA SER A 188 -25.29 -0.05 -11.89
C SER A 188 -24.96 -1.38 -11.22
N ILE A 189 -25.99 -2.21 -11.04
CA ILE A 189 -25.90 -3.51 -10.35
C ILE A 189 -26.06 -4.63 -11.39
N SER A 190 -25.10 -5.55 -11.42
CA SER A 190 -25.19 -6.82 -12.15
C SER A 190 -25.17 -7.98 -11.16
N PRO A 191 -25.59 -9.20 -11.55
CA PRO A 191 -25.56 -10.36 -10.68
C PRO A 191 -24.18 -10.67 -10.09
N MET A 192 -23.12 -10.24 -10.79
CA MET A 192 -21.74 -10.55 -10.44
C MET A 192 -20.89 -9.31 -10.16
N SER A 193 -21.40 -8.08 -10.30
CA SER A 193 -20.58 -6.88 -10.15
C SER A 193 -21.38 -5.61 -9.88
N LEU A 194 -20.70 -4.59 -9.36
CA LEU A 194 -21.19 -3.22 -9.27
C LEU A 194 -20.35 -2.30 -10.17
N LEU A 195 -20.95 -1.21 -10.64
CA LEU A 195 -20.26 -0.17 -11.40
C LEU A 195 -20.84 1.19 -11.04
N HIS A 196 -19.99 2.13 -10.61
CA HIS A 196 -20.35 3.54 -10.53
C HIS A 196 -20.01 4.21 -11.86
N LYS A 197 -21.04 4.64 -12.58
CA LYS A 197 -20.90 5.40 -13.83
C LYS A 197 -20.39 6.81 -13.57
#